data_AF-A0AA36CBI5-F1
#
_entry.id   AF-A0AA36CBI5-F1
#
_cell.length_a   1.000
_cell.length_b   1.000
_cell.length_c   1.000
_cell.angle_alpha   90.00
_cell.angle_beta   90.00
_cell.angle_gamma   90.00
#
_symmetry.space_group_name_H-M   'P 1'
#
loop_
_entity.id
_entity.type
_entity.pdbx_description
1 polymer ?
#
loop_
_entity_poly.entity_id
_entity_poly.type
_entity_poly.pdbx_seq_one_letter_code
_entity_poly.pdbx_strand_id
1 'polypeptide(L)'
;MINTNTRELKAAKKLGYDIKKQVNQCHKLLELDLDGVFRRMLLLKKKKYAALTINLDTEAEKKELKGLDIVRRDWADIAKKEGTKIVDLILDPQLEREELVAAIRDSLALLRARIEAGEVKQEDYEILKQLKRDPEQYGDVKSQPHVSVALRLNSTGRFRMKRDDIVKYIICEDGTANSAIQRAYHSSELDANPALKIDIQYYLANQLHPVISRLCEPIEEADPATIAQALGLDPQQFKRSGHSNQHAHVVEETFDNCEPFKIVCPHAECGFENEITSLVRTEKGQWRLSIESCQKCARSLSFSPDYITKAFEEQLDAFEKLYNAAKYKCDVCETEGEDLKPMGDGTILCPNLDCNDGTMRRMYTPAQLYRQQRFFRQMVDRDGAKTRLTAAQNGCITASSLQTLIDDMFRMLP
;
A
#
# COMPACT_ATOMS: atom_id res chain seq x y z
N MET A 1 19.76 -0.89 16.93
CA MET A 1 19.37 -2.29 17.18
C MET A 1 20.27 -3.18 16.34
N ILE A 2 20.80 -4.25 16.92
CA ILE A 2 21.75 -5.15 16.25
C ILE A 2 21.13 -6.55 16.27
N ASN A 3 20.98 -7.17 15.10
CA ASN A 3 20.61 -8.59 15.03
C ASN A 3 21.86 -9.43 15.34
N THR A 4 21.81 -10.18 16.44
CA THR A 4 22.93 -10.99 16.94
C THR A 4 23.02 -12.37 16.28
N ASN A 5 22.01 -12.78 15.51
CA ASN A 5 21.90 -14.11 14.88
C ASN A 5 22.08 -15.31 15.84
N THR A 6 21.89 -15.12 17.15
CA THR A 6 21.93 -16.19 18.14
C THR A 6 20.57 -16.40 18.80
N ARG A 7 20.26 -17.64 19.12
CA ARG A 7 19.06 -18.03 19.87
C ARG A 7 19.31 -18.05 21.39
N GLU A 8 20.55 -17.91 21.83
CA GLU A 8 20.93 -17.93 23.24
C GLU A 8 21.04 -16.52 23.84
N LEU A 9 20.23 -16.23 24.86
CA LEU A 9 20.24 -14.93 25.54
C LEU A 9 21.62 -14.58 26.12
N LYS A 10 22.32 -15.56 26.71
CA LYS A 10 23.66 -15.34 27.29
C LYS A 10 24.68 -14.93 26.23
N ALA A 11 24.67 -15.58 25.07
CA ALA A 11 25.54 -15.23 23.96
C ALA A 11 25.21 -13.83 23.42
N ALA A 12 23.92 -13.49 23.29
CA ALA A 12 23.48 -12.16 22.85
C ALA A 12 23.92 -11.06 23.84
N LYS A 13 23.72 -11.27 25.15
CA LYS A 13 24.16 -10.34 26.21
C LYS A 13 25.68 -10.12 26.15
N LYS A 14 26.47 -11.21 26.04
CA LYS A 14 27.93 -11.14 25.94
C LYS A 14 28.38 -10.28 24.76
N LEU A 15 27.81 -10.52 23.56
CA LEU A 15 28.12 -9.74 22.37
C LEU A 15 27.77 -8.25 22.56
N GLY A 16 26.62 -7.95 23.19
CA GLY A 16 26.22 -6.59 23.52
C GLY A 16 27.22 -5.87 24.43
N TYR A 17 27.71 -6.54 25.48
CA TYR A 17 28.72 -5.98 26.38
C TYR A 17 30.10 -5.83 25.71
N ASP A 18 30.48 -6.75 24.82
CA ASP A 18 31.73 -6.65 24.07
C ASP A 18 31.71 -5.44 23.13
N ILE A 19 30.59 -5.20 22.42
CA ILE A 19 30.38 -4.01 21.59
C ILE A 19 30.41 -2.74 22.44
N LYS A 20 29.67 -2.72 23.56
CA LYS A 20 29.67 -1.61 24.52
C LYS A 20 31.10 -1.25 24.94
N LYS A 21 31.89 -2.25 25.34
CA LYS A 21 33.27 -2.06 25.79
C LYS A 21 34.15 -1.47 24.70
N GLN A 22 34.10 -2.02 23.48
CA GLN A 22 34.93 -1.53 22.37
C GLN A 22 34.57 -0.10 21.96
N VAL A 23 33.28 0.22 21.88
CA VAL A 23 32.82 1.57 21.50
C VAL A 23 33.18 2.58 22.60
N ASN A 24 32.94 2.26 23.87
CA ASN A 24 33.24 3.18 24.97
C ASN A 24 34.73 3.45 25.13
N GLN A 25 35.60 2.51 24.75
CA GLN A 25 37.06 2.75 24.71
C GLN A 25 37.47 3.82 23.70
N CYS A 26 36.66 4.07 22.67
CA CYS A 26 36.90 5.11 21.66
C CYS A 26 36.43 6.50 22.08
N HIS A 27 35.74 6.64 23.21
CA HIS A 27 35.10 7.89 23.63
C HIS A 27 35.42 8.22 25.10
N LYS A 28 35.44 9.52 25.45
CA LYS A 28 35.77 9.98 26.82
C LYS A 28 34.58 10.56 27.59
N LEU A 29 33.60 11.10 26.87
CA LEU A 29 32.43 11.80 27.43
C LEU A 29 31.10 11.17 27.00
N LEU A 30 31.15 10.19 26.10
CA LEU A 30 29.98 9.49 25.57
C LEU A 30 30.10 8.02 25.91
N GLU A 31 29.07 7.48 26.53
CA GLU A 31 28.98 6.06 26.86
C GLU A 31 27.75 5.45 26.18
N LEU A 32 27.96 4.33 25.51
CA LEU A 32 26.91 3.43 25.07
C LEU A 32 26.54 2.49 26.21
N ASP A 33 25.25 2.19 26.35
CA ASP A 33 24.75 1.20 27.28
C ASP A 33 23.85 0.18 26.60
N LEU A 34 23.68 -0.98 27.24
CA LEU A 34 22.79 -2.03 26.79
C LEU A 34 21.40 -1.78 27.38
N ASP A 35 20.48 -1.25 26.56
CA ASP A 35 19.12 -0.90 26.98
C ASP A 35 18.22 -2.15 27.16
N GLY A 36 18.38 -3.16 26.29
CA GLY A 36 17.61 -4.39 26.37
C GLY A 36 17.89 -5.36 25.24
N VAL A 37 17.31 -6.56 25.34
CA VAL A 37 17.36 -7.59 24.29
C VAL A 37 15.95 -7.86 23.81
N PHE A 38 15.75 -7.86 22.50
CA PHE A 38 14.48 -8.30 21.91
C PHE A 38 14.61 -9.77 21.48
N ARG A 39 13.76 -10.64 22.04
CA ARG A 39 13.69 -12.07 21.67
C ARG A 39 13.14 -12.25 20.28
N ARG A 40 12.06 -11.53 19.97
CA ARG A 40 11.37 -11.52 18.69
C ARG A 40 10.91 -10.10 18.41
N MET A 41 11.00 -9.68 17.15
CA MET A 41 10.66 -8.31 16.74
C MET A 41 10.00 -8.33 15.37
N LEU A 42 8.91 -7.59 15.26
CA LEU A 42 8.29 -7.18 14.01
C LEU A 42 8.64 -5.71 13.77
N LEU A 43 9.49 -5.46 12.78
CA LEU A 43 9.87 -4.12 12.34
C LEU A 43 9.09 -3.76 11.07
N LEU A 44 8.27 -2.72 11.13
CA LEU A 44 7.45 -2.30 9.98
C LEU A 44 8.03 -1.10 9.26
N LYS A 45 8.02 0.06 9.92
CA LYS A 45 8.48 1.35 9.36
C LYS A 45 9.21 2.14 10.44
N LYS A 46 9.75 3.30 10.07
CA LYS A 46 10.39 4.23 11.03
C LYS A 46 9.48 4.48 12.23
N LYS A 47 10.00 4.22 13.44
CA LYS A 47 9.28 4.34 14.72
C LYS A 47 8.03 3.45 14.86
N LYS A 48 7.89 2.39 14.04
CA LYS A 48 6.77 1.44 14.09
C LYS A 48 7.27 0.01 14.24
N TYR A 49 7.11 -0.56 15.43
CA TYR A 49 7.52 -1.93 15.73
C TYR A 49 6.67 -2.57 16.84
N ALA A 50 6.63 -3.90 16.82
CA ALA A 50 6.25 -4.74 17.95
C ALA A 50 7.45 -5.60 18.35
N ALA A 51 7.71 -5.76 19.63
CA ALA A 51 8.81 -6.61 20.09
C ALA A 51 8.48 -7.29 21.41
N LEU A 52 9.08 -8.47 21.60
CA LEU A 52 9.12 -9.16 22.88
C LEU A 52 10.47 -8.83 23.55
N THR A 53 10.44 -7.88 24.49
CA THR A 53 11.61 -7.36 25.20
C THR A 53 11.92 -8.24 26.40
N ILE A 54 13.19 -8.57 26.61
CA ILE A 54 13.69 -9.25 27.79
C ILE A 54 14.39 -8.21 28.68
N ASN A 55 13.95 -8.11 29.93
CA ASN A 55 14.66 -7.32 30.93
C ASN A 55 16.01 -7.98 31.27
N LEU A 56 17.09 -7.20 31.31
CA LEU A 56 18.44 -7.73 31.50
C LEU A 56 18.66 -8.32 32.90
N ASP A 57 18.01 -7.77 33.91
CA ASP A 57 18.18 -8.11 35.33
C ASP A 57 17.26 -9.24 35.76
N THR A 58 15.97 -9.15 35.40
CA THR A 58 14.94 -10.11 35.84
C THR A 58 14.69 -11.24 34.85
N GLU A 59 15.23 -11.13 33.63
CA GLU A 59 14.93 -12.01 32.48
C GLU A 59 13.43 -12.12 32.14
N ALA A 60 12.62 -11.21 32.70
CA ALA A 60 11.19 -11.17 32.44
C ALA A 60 10.91 -10.65 31.03
N GLU A 61 9.99 -11.33 30.35
CA GLU A 61 9.51 -10.94 29.03
C GLU A 61 8.39 -9.92 29.12
N LYS A 62 8.46 -8.89 28.28
CA LYS A 62 7.44 -7.85 28.17
C LYS A 62 7.19 -7.52 26.71
N LYS A 63 5.92 -7.53 26.31
CA LYS A 63 5.49 -7.05 24.99
C LYS A 63 5.60 -5.52 24.92
N GLU A 64 6.29 -5.02 23.92
CA GLU A 64 6.42 -3.61 23.61
C GLU A 64 5.84 -3.31 22.22
N LEU A 65 4.92 -2.35 22.17
CA LEU A 65 4.25 -1.91 20.94
C LEU A 65 4.48 -0.40 20.75
N LYS A 66 5.05 0.00 19.62
CA LYS A 66 5.34 1.42 19.33
C LYS A 66 4.84 1.80 17.95
N GLY A 67 4.08 2.89 17.88
CA GLY A 67 3.67 3.53 16.62
C GLY A 67 2.73 2.70 15.73
N LEU A 68 2.24 1.56 16.22
CA LEU A 68 1.32 0.68 15.51
C LEU A 68 -0.10 1.23 15.55
N ASP A 69 -0.93 0.84 14.58
CA ASP A 69 -2.32 1.28 14.55
C ASP A 69 -3.13 0.80 15.76
N ILE A 70 -2.78 -0.37 16.30
CA ILE A 70 -3.41 -0.95 17.48
C ILE A 70 -3.22 -0.12 18.77
N VAL A 71 -2.21 0.75 18.82
CA VAL A 71 -1.98 1.67 19.96
C VAL A 71 -2.58 3.07 19.73
N ARG A 72 -3.15 3.33 18.55
CA ARG A 72 -3.80 4.59 18.24
C ARG A 72 -5.27 4.55 18.66
N ARG A 73 -5.83 5.70 19.03
CA ARG A 73 -7.21 5.81 19.54
C ARG A 73 -8.27 5.87 18.43
N ASP A 74 -7.85 6.27 17.22
CA ASP A 74 -8.71 6.51 16.05
C ASP A 74 -9.01 5.26 15.22
N TRP A 75 -8.61 4.08 15.72
CA TRP A 75 -9.08 2.79 15.21
C TRP A 75 -10.12 2.19 16.16
N ALA A 76 -11.07 1.47 15.57
CA ALA A 76 -12.11 0.76 16.30
C ALA A 76 -11.53 -0.26 17.28
N ASP A 77 -12.20 -0.46 18.41
CA ASP A 77 -11.78 -1.41 19.45
C ASP A 77 -11.62 -2.84 18.91
N ILE A 78 -12.49 -3.26 18.00
CA ILE A 78 -12.43 -4.57 17.32
C ILE A 78 -11.12 -4.74 16.54
N ALA A 79 -10.69 -3.70 15.82
CA ALA A 79 -9.45 -3.72 15.04
C ALA A 79 -8.22 -3.73 15.95
N LYS A 80 -8.27 -3.01 17.08
CA LYS A 80 -7.19 -3.02 18.09
C LYS A 80 -7.08 -4.37 18.79
N LYS A 81 -8.21 -4.96 19.18
CA LYS A 81 -8.28 -6.28 19.82
C LYS A 81 -7.75 -7.36 18.89
N GLU A 82 -8.26 -7.43 17.67
CA GLU A 82 -7.81 -8.44 16.71
C GLU A 82 -6.36 -8.21 16.30
N GLY A 83 -5.96 -6.98 15.98
CA GLY A 83 -4.57 -6.67 15.66
C GLY A 83 -3.60 -7.00 16.80
N THR A 84 -4.03 -6.86 18.07
CA THR A 84 -3.22 -7.30 19.22
C THR A 84 -3.04 -8.82 19.25
N LYS A 85 -4.09 -9.60 18.97
CA LYS A 85 -3.98 -11.06 18.85
C LYS A 85 -3.05 -11.47 17.72
N ILE A 86 -3.16 -10.82 16.56
CA ILE A 86 -2.27 -11.09 15.42
C ILE A 86 -0.82 -10.77 15.79
N VAL A 87 -0.56 -9.67 16.50
CA VAL A 87 0.79 -9.39 17.02
C VAL A 87 1.26 -10.46 18.00
N ASP A 88 0.37 -10.97 18.85
CA ASP A 88 0.72 -12.05 19.79
C ASP A 88 1.10 -13.34 19.05
N LEU A 89 0.37 -13.71 18.00
CA LEU A 89 0.76 -14.81 17.11
C LEU A 89 2.11 -14.55 16.43
N ILE A 90 2.31 -13.34 15.89
CA ILE A 90 3.56 -12.95 15.21
C ILE A 90 4.75 -12.95 16.17
N LEU A 91 4.56 -12.66 17.45
CA LEU A 91 5.63 -12.63 18.45
C LEU A 91 5.77 -13.93 19.23
N ASP A 92 4.90 -14.92 19.03
CA ASP A 92 4.96 -16.21 19.72
C ASP A 92 6.22 -16.96 19.31
N PRO A 93 7.17 -17.25 20.22
CA PRO A 93 8.40 -17.95 19.88
C PRO A 93 8.22 -19.42 19.48
N GLN A 94 7.04 -20.03 19.69
CA GLN A 94 6.76 -21.42 19.32
C GLN A 94 6.23 -21.55 17.89
N LEU A 95 5.64 -20.49 17.33
CA LEU A 95 5.06 -20.51 15.98
C LEU A 95 6.14 -20.28 14.92
N GLU A 96 6.32 -21.30 14.08
CA GLU A 96 7.09 -21.21 12.84
C GLU A 96 6.29 -20.46 11.75
N ARG A 97 6.97 -20.04 10.69
CA ARG A 97 6.37 -19.15 9.66
C ARG A 97 5.14 -19.76 8.97
N GLU A 98 5.19 -21.04 8.61
CA GLU A 98 4.08 -21.72 7.91
C GLU A 98 2.83 -21.82 8.80
N GLU A 99 3.01 -22.21 10.07
CA GLU A 99 1.94 -22.32 11.05
C GLU A 99 1.36 -20.95 11.42
N LEU A 100 2.20 -19.91 11.44
CA LEU A 100 1.79 -18.54 11.71
C LEU A 100 0.74 -18.04 10.71
N VAL A 101 0.96 -18.26 9.40
CA VAL A 101 0.02 -17.79 8.37
C VAL A 101 -1.33 -18.49 8.50
N ALA A 102 -1.32 -19.80 8.77
CA ALA A 102 -2.54 -20.56 9.04
C ALA A 102 -3.25 -20.03 10.29
N ALA A 103 -2.53 -19.83 11.39
CA ALA A 103 -3.07 -19.31 12.64
C ALA A 103 -3.69 -17.91 12.47
N ILE A 104 -3.05 -17.03 11.69
CA ILE A 104 -3.59 -15.71 11.37
C ILE A 104 -4.92 -15.86 10.61
N ARG A 105 -4.94 -16.67 9.54
CA ARG A 105 -6.16 -16.92 8.74
C ARG A 105 -7.30 -17.46 9.59
N ASP A 106 -6.99 -18.40 10.48
CA ASP A 106 -7.98 -19.03 11.34
C ASP A 106 -8.52 -18.03 12.38
N SER A 107 -7.67 -17.18 12.95
CA SER A 107 -8.09 -16.08 13.84
C SER A 107 -9.07 -15.12 13.14
N LEU A 108 -8.78 -14.74 11.89
CA LEU A 108 -9.64 -13.87 11.10
C LEU A 108 -10.96 -14.54 10.74
N ALA A 109 -10.93 -15.83 10.39
CA ALA A 109 -12.14 -16.60 10.10
C ALA A 109 -13.04 -16.74 11.34
N LEU A 110 -12.45 -16.97 12.52
CA LEU A 110 -13.18 -17.00 13.79
C LEU A 110 -13.77 -15.63 14.13
N LEU A 111 -13.03 -14.53 13.92
CA LEU A 111 -13.56 -13.19 14.11
C LEU A 111 -14.78 -12.95 13.20
N ARG A 112 -14.66 -13.32 11.93
CA ARG A 112 -15.75 -13.20 10.96
C ARG A 112 -16.99 -13.97 11.42
N ALA A 113 -16.83 -15.23 11.84
CA ALA A 113 -17.94 -16.04 12.33
C ALA A 113 -18.64 -15.39 13.54
N ARG A 114 -17.87 -14.79 14.46
CA ARG A 114 -18.42 -14.08 15.63
C ARG A 114 -19.17 -12.81 15.25
N ILE A 115 -18.70 -12.08 14.23
CA ILE A 115 -19.39 -10.90 13.68
C ILE A 115 -20.72 -11.33 13.05
N GLU A 116 -20.71 -12.37 12.20
CA GLU A 116 -21.91 -12.90 11.54
C GLU A 116 -22.93 -13.47 12.53
N ALA A 117 -22.46 -14.08 13.62
CA ALA A 117 -23.30 -14.56 14.72
C ALA A 117 -23.85 -13.44 15.64
N GLY A 118 -23.40 -12.19 15.47
CA GLY A 118 -23.81 -11.07 16.31
C GLY A 118 -23.25 -11.11 17.74
N GLU A 119 -22.16 -11.84 17.97
CA GLU A 119 -21.54 -11.99 19.30
C GLU A 119 -20.62 -10.81 19.67
N VAL A 120 -20.31 -9.95 18.70
CA VAL A 120 -19.45 -8.78 18.91
C VAL A 120 -20.28 -7.63 19.47
N LYS A 121 -19.82 -7.06 20.59
CA LYS A 121 -20.55 -6.00 21.28
C LYS A 121 -20.46 -4.68 20.51
N GLN A 122 -21.48 -3.84 20.64
CA GLN A 122 -21.51 -2.50 20.05
C GLN A 122 -20.30 -1.65 20.46
N GLU A 123 -19.85 -1.76 21.71
CA GLU A 123 -18.66 -1.10 22.26
C GLU A 123 -17.39 -1.41 21.44
N ASP A 124 -17.29 -2.61 20.86
CA ASP A 124 -16.13 -3.01 20.06
C ASP A 124 -16.04 -2.24 18.73
N TYR A 125 -17.13 -1.63 18.28
CA TYR A 125 -17.17 -0.84 17.05
C TYR A 125 -16.89 0.66 17.30
N GLU A 126 -16.72 1.08 18.57
CA GLU A 126 -16.46 2.49 18.89
C GLU A 126 -15.10 2.97 18.36
N ILE A 127 -15.11 4.11 17.66
CA ILE A 127 -13.94 4.86 17.25
C ILE A 127 -13.87 6.14 18.08
N LEU A 128 -12.67 6.47 18.57
CA LEU A 128 -12.46 7.63 19.44
C LEU A 128 -11.59 8.67 18.73
N LYS A 129 -12.06 9.91 18.66
CA LYS A 129 -11.27 11.02 18.12
C LYS A 129 -11.43 12.28 18.95
N GLN A 130 -10.32 12.95 19.22
CA GLN A 130 -10.29 14.19 20.01
C GLN A 130 -10.61 15.39 19.13
N LEU A 131 -11.44 16.30 19.64
CA LEU A 131 -11.69 17.60 19.03
C LEU A 131 -10.50 18.54 19.30
N LYS A 132 -9.88 19.06 18.25
CA LYS A 132 -8.79 20.04 18.33
C LYS A 132 -9.28 21.49 18.47
N ARG A 133 -10.54 21.73 18.11
CA ARG A 133 -11.22 23.03 18.17
C ARG A 133 -12.63 22.81 18.69
N ASP A 134 -13.36 23.89 18.97
CA ASP A 134 -14.78 23.75 19.28
C ASP A 134 -15.53 23.25 18.03
N PRO A 135 -16.56 22.39 18.17
CA PRO A 135 -17.24 21.78 17.04
C PRO A 135 -17.72 22.77 15.97
N GLU A 136 -18.13 23.98 16.37
CA GLU A 136 -18.64 25.03 15.51
C GLU A 136 -17.54 25.76 14.70
N GLN A 137 -16.27 25.61 15.09
CA GLN A 137 -15.12 26.26 14.44
C GLN A 137 -14.51 25.43 13.30
N TYR A 138 -15.07 24.25 13.02
CA TYR A 138 -14.62 23.39 11.93
C TYR A 138 -15.25 23.80 10.60
N GLY A 139 -14.42 24.05 9.58
CA GLY A 139 -14.91 24.45 8.25
C GLY A 139 -15.49 23.29 7.43
N ASP A 140 -14.93 22.09 7.57
CA ASP A 140 -15.36 20.91 6.81
C ASP A 140 -15.91 19.82 7.74
N VAL A 141 -17.15 20.03 8.20
CA VAL A 141 -17.85 19.10 9.09
C VAL A 141 -18.18 17.78 8.38
N LYS A 142 -18.44 17.82 7.07
CA LYS A 142 -18.92 16.65 6.30
C LYS A 142 -17.85 15.59 6.06
N SER A 143 -16.57 15.97 6.07
CA SER A 143 -15.46 15.02 6.00
C SER A 143 -14.98 14.54 7.39
N GLN A 144 -15.60 15.03 8.48
CA GLN A 144 -15.13 14.83 9.85
C GLN A 144 -16.20 14.18 10.73
N PRO A 145 -16.19 12.84 10.88
CA PRO A 145 -17.24 12.09 11.57
C PRO A 145 -17.47 12.57 13.01
N HIS A 146 -16.38 12.64 13.78
CA HIS A 146 -16.36 13.12 15.17
C HIS A 146 -16.91 14.53 15.37
N VAL A 147 -16.72 15.44 14.41
CA VAL A 147 -17.25 16.81 14.48
C VAL A 147 -18.74 16.82 14.20
N SER A 148 -19.18 16.09 13.17
CA SER A 148 -20.62 15.94 12.85
C SER A 148 -21.39 15.36 14.04
N VAL A 149 -20.87 14.30 14.65
CA VAL A 149 -21.45 13.68 15.84
C VAL A 149 -21.48 14.66 17.01
N ALA A 150 -20.37 15.38 17.29
CA ALA A 150 -20.32 16.36 18.37
C ALA A 150 -21.37 17.48 18.20
N LEU A 151 -21.52 18.03 17.00
CA LEU A 151 -22.53 19.06 16.71
C LEU A 151 -23.95 18.54 16.92
N ARG A 152 -24.25 17.33 16.44
CA ARG A 152 -25.57 16.71 16.67
C ARG A 152 -25.83 16.47 18.15
N LEU A 153 -24.86 15.93 18.88
CA LEU A 153 -24.98 15.71 20.33
C LEU A 153 -25.20 17.04 21.08
N ASN A 154 -24.47 18.10 20.74
CA ASN A 154 -24.67 19.43 21.32
C ASN A 154 -26.06 19.97 21.03
N SER A 155 -26.60 19.75 19.82
CA SER A 155 -27.94 20.20 19.44
C SER A 155 -29.07 19.54 20.25
N THR A 156 -28.84 18.35 20.80
CA THR A 156 -29.81 17.68 21.69
C THR A 156 -29.96 18.35 23.05
N GLY A 157 -29.03 19.22 23.44
CA GLY A 157 -28.97 19.86 24.77
C GLY A 157 -28.59 18.91 25.92
N ARG A 158 -28.46 17.60 25.66
CA ARG A 158 -28.05 16.60 26.68
C ARG A 158 -26.54 16.50 26.85
N PHE A 159 -25.80 16.86 25.80
CA PHE A 159 -24.35 16.82 25.76
C PHE A 159 -23.78 18.22 25.52
N ARG A 160 -22.54 18.43 25.96
CA ARG A 160 -21.79 19.66 25.70
C ARG A 160 -20.34 19.32 25.41
N MET A 161 -20.10 18.88 24.18
CA MET A 161 -18.78 18.61 23.62
C MET A 161 -18.10 19.93 23.22
N LYS A 162 -16.86 20.11 23.64
CA LYS A 162 -16.02 21.29 23.36
C LYS A 162 -14.61 20.86 22.92
N ARG A 163 -13.75 21.83 22.64
CA ARG A 163 -12.32 21.58 22.40
C ARG A 163 -11.73 20.64 23.45
N ASP A 164 -10.84 19.76 22.99
CA ASP A 164 -10.10 18.73 23.73
C ASP A 164 -10.93 17.54 24.22
N ASP A 165 -12.26 17.57 24.06
CA ASP A 165 -13.10 16.42 24.38
C ASP A 165 -12.91 15.28 23.38
N ILE A 166 -13.08 14.04 23.86
CA ILE A 166 -13.00 12.82 23.06
C ILE A 166 -14.41 12.44 22.63
N VAL A 167 -14.64 12.43 21.32
CA VAL A 167 -15.91 12.02 20.74
C VAL A 167 -15.82 10.56 20.34
N LYS A 168 -16.81 9.78 20.79
CA LYS A 168 -17.02 8.39 20.41
C LYS A 168 -18.05 8.30 19.31
N TYR A 169 -17.80 7.48 18.31
CA TYR A 169 -18.78 7.24 17.25
C TYR A 169 -18.61 5.86 16.61
N ILE A 170 -19.68 5.40 15.98
CA ILE A 170 -19.82 4.13 15.27
C ILE A 170 -20.34 4.44 13.87
N ILE A 171 -19.80 3.77 12.85
CA ILE A 171 -20.26 3.91 11.47
C ILE A 171 -21.43 2.95 11.23
N CYS A 172 -22.55 3.50 10.78
CA CYS A 172 -23.81 2.76 10.67
C CYS A 172 -24.39 2.85 9.26
N GLU A 173 -25.09 1.82 8.83
CA GLU A 173 -26.05 1.87 7.73
C GLU A 173 -27.32 2.59 8.20
N ASP A 174 -27.60 3.74 7.60
CA ASP A 174 -28.76 4.59 7.88
C ASP A 174 -29.77 4.59 6.71
N GLY A 175 -29.54 3.77 5.69
CA GLY A 175 -30.36 3.69 4.47
C GLY A 175 -30.14 4.83 3.47
N THR A 176 -29.20 5.74 3.74
CA THR A 176 -28.86 6.83 2.82
C THR A 176 -27.74 6.43 1.87
N ALA A 177 -27.63 7.14 0.74
CA ALA A 177 -26.49 7.01 -0.18
C ALA A 177 -25.26 7.81 0.27
N ASN A 178 -25.23 8.26 1.53
CA ASN A 178 -24.13 9.07 2.06
C ASN A 178 -22.87 8.22 2.26
N SER A 179 -21.71 8.86 2.18
CA SER A 179 -20.44 8.20 2.44
C SER A 179 -20.36 7.72 3.91
N ALA A 180 -19.56 6.68 4.16
CA ALA A 180 -19.37 6.13 5.50
C ALA A 180 -19.03 7.22 6.55
N ILE A 181 -18.21 8.20 6.15
CA ILE A 181 -17.78 9.34 6.96
C ILE A 181 -18.97 10.16 7.51
N GLN A 182 -20.03 10.28 6.72
CA GLN A 182 -21.24 11.05 7.08
C GLN A 182 -22.24 10.22 7.89
N ARG A 183 -22.13 8.89 7.85
CA ARG A 183 -23.00 7.95 8.58
C ARG A 183 -22.42 7.54 9.94
N ALA A 184 -21.77 8.47 10.60
CA ALA A 184 -21.22 8.26 11.93
C ALA A 184 -22.21 8.70 13.00
N TYR A 185 -22.40 7.87 14.02
CA TYR A 185 -23.38 8.07 15.09
C TYR A 185 -22.80 7.72 16.46
N HIS A 186 -23.26 8.39 17.52
CA HIS A 186 -22.93 8.03 18.89
C HIS A 186 -23.74 6.80 19.35
N SER A 187 -23.24 6.00 20.28
CA SER A 187 -23.92 4.79 20.78
C SER A 187 -25.34 5.07 21.27
N SER A 188 -25.56 6.19 21.97
CA SER A 188 -26.91 6.60 22.39
C SER A 188 -27.88 6.90 21.25
N GLU A 189 -27.38 7.28 20.07
CA GLU A 189 -28.22 7.49 18.87
C GLU A 189 -28.66 6.13 18.29
N LEU A 190 -27.79 5.12 18.32
CA LEU A 190 -28.12 3.75 17.91
C LEU A 190 -29.16 3.14 18.85
N ASP A 191 -28.96 3.28 20.16
CA ASP A 191 -29.88 2.73 21.16
C ASP A 191 -31.29 3.34 21.05
N ALA A 192 -31.36 4.60 20.63
CA ALA A 192 -32.62 5.33 20.44
C ALA A 192 -33.31 5.03 19.10
N ASN A 193 -32.58 4.58 18.08
CA ASN A 193 -33.11 4.36 16.74
C ASN A 193 -32.80 2.95 16.21
N PRO A 194 -33.77 2.01 16.27
CA PRO A 194 -33.57 0.63 15.82
C PRO A 194 -33.41 0.48 14.29
N ALA A 195 -33.63 1.54 13.51
CA ALA A 195 -33.36 1.53 12.08
C ALA A 195 -31.87 1.65 11.75
N LEU A 196 -31.04 2.17 12.68
CA LEU A 196 -29.60 2.26 12.50
C LEU A 196 -28.94 0.90 12.78
N LYS A 197 -28.21 0.38 11.79
CA LYS A 197 -27.45 -0.87 11.93
C LYS A 197 -25.97 -0.58 11.76
N ILE A 198 -25.11 -1.33 12.43
CA ILE A 198 -23.65 -1.15 12.28
C ILE A 198 -23.24 -1.57 10.86
N ASP A 199 -22.43 -0.74 10.19
CA ASP A 199 -21.91 -1.02 8.85
C ASP A 199 -20.74 -2.01 8.94
N ILE A 200 -21.06 -3.30 9.00
CA ILE A 200 -20.06 -4.37 9.14
C ILE A 200 -19.04 -4.33 8.01
N GLN A 201 -19.47 -4.02 6.80
CA GLN A 201 -18.58 -3.98 5.64
C GLN A 201 -17.51 -2.91 5.77
N TYR A 202 -17.87 -1.72 6.29
CA TYR A 202 -16.91 -0.68 6.62
C TYR A 202 -15.89 -1.15 7.66
N TYR A 203 -16.31 -1.85 8.72
CA TYR A 203 -15.37 -2.31 9.74
C TYR A 203 -14.42 -3.40 9.21
N LEU A 204 -14.91 -4.31 8.36
CA LEU A 204 -14.06 -5.32 7.72
C LEU A 204 -13.04 -4.66 6.77
N ALA A 205 -13.50 -3.80 5.86
CA ALA A 205 -12.67 -3.24 4.79
C ALA A 205 -11.82 -2.04 5.21
N ASN A 206 -12.32 -1.16 6.07
CA ASN A 206 -11.68 0.12 6.42
C ASN A 206 -11.09 0.14 7.83
N GLN A 207 -11.45 -0.79 8.72
CA GLN A 207 -10.89 -0.86 10.08
C GLN A 207 -9.97 -2.07 10.28
N LEU A 208 -10.46 -3.29 10.01
CA LEU A 208 -9.71 -4.52 10.25
C LEU A 208 -8.65 -4.75 9.17
N HIS A 209 -9.04 -4.81 7.90
CA HIS A 209 -8.14 -5.13 6.79
C HIS A 209 -6.88 -4.25 6.75
N PRO A 210 -6.94 -2.91 6.87
CA PRO A 210 -5.73 -2.08 6.78
C PRO A 210 -4.79 -2.25 7.97
N VAL A 211 -5.32 -2.54 9.17
CA VAL A 211 -4.50 -2.77 10.38
C VAL A 211 -3.76 -4.09 10.24
N ILE A 212 -4.49 -5.17 9.90
CA ILE A 212 -3.92 -6.51 9.82
C ILE A 212 -2.96 -6.63 8.64
N SER A 213 -3.31 -6.06 7.48
CA SER A 213 -2.43 -6.06 6.31
C SER A 213 -1.10 -5.37 6.58
N ARG A 214 -1.09 -4.26 7.33
CA ARG A 214 0.15 -3.59 7.71
C ARG A 214 0.98 -4.37 8.72
N LEU A 215 0.35 -5.12 9.63
CA LEU A 215 1.06 -6.00 10.55
C LEU A 215 1.71 -7.18 9.82
N CYS A 216 1.05 -7.70 8.79
CA CYS A 216 1.50 -8.84 8.01
C CYS A 216 2.38 -8.47 6.80
N GLU A 217 2.56 -7.18 6.49
CA GLU A 217 3.36 -6.68 5.35
C GLU A 217 4.75 -7.34 5.21
N PRO A 218 5.50 -7.64 6.29
CA PRO A 218 6.80 -8.33 6.18
C PRO A 218 6.73 -9.86 5.98
N ILE A 219 5.53 -10.45 6.00
CA ILE A 219 5.29 -11.89 5.84
C ILE A 219 4.78 -12.10 4.41
N GLU A 220 5.65 -12.56 3.52
CA GLU A 220 5.39 -12.67 2.08
C GLU A 220 4.15 -13.52 1.76
N GLU A 221 3.91 -14.54 2.57
CA GLU A 221 2.82 -15.50 2.42
C GLU A 221 1.47 -14.98 2.94
N ALA A 222 1.45 -13.86 3.65
CA ALA A 222 0.25 -13.22 4.20
C ALA A 222 -0.09 -11.94 3.44
N ASP A 223 -0.30 -12.07 2.13
CA ASP A 223 -0.57 -10.93 1.26
C ASP A 223 -1.93 -10.25 1.56
N PRO A 224 -2.11 -8.97 1.19
CA PRO A 224 -3.37 -8.25 1.45
C PRO A 224 -4.61 -8.91 0.85
N ALA A 225 -4.46 -9.66 -0.25
CA ALA A 225 -5.57 -10.37 -0.89
C ALA A 225 -6.01 -11.60 -0.06
N THR A 226 -5.07 -12.36 0.50
CA THR A 226 -5.38 -13.48 1.40
C THR A 226 -6.04 -12.99 2.68
N ILE A 227 -5.58 -11.86 3.23
CA ILE A 227 -6.20 -11.25 4.41
C ILE A 227 -7.62 -10.78 4.11
N ALA A 228 -7.84 -10.16 2.94
CA ALA A 228 -9.18 -9.79 2.48
C ALA A 228 -10.09 -11.01 2.37
N GLN A 229 -9.60 -12.10 1.76
CA GLN A 229 -10.35 -13.35 1.62
C GLN A 229 -10.74 -13.93 2.98
N ALA A 230 -9.80 -13.95 3.94
CA ALA A 230 -10.04 -14.46 5.30
C ALA A 230 -11.11 -13.66 6.04
N LEU A 231 -11.15 -12.34 5.82
CA LEU A 231 -12.18 -11.45 6.35
C LEU A 231 -13.52 -11.52 5.58
N GLY A 232 -13.59 -12.25 4.47
CA GLY A 232 -14.78 -12.37 3.63
C GLY A 232 -14.99 -11.23 2.63
N LEU A 233 -13.94 -10.45 2.37
CA LEU A 233 -13.93 -9.38 1.39
C LEU A 233 -13.50 -9.91 0.01
N ASP A 234 -13.89 -9.22 -1.05
CA ASP A 234 -13.48 -9.55 -2.43
C ASP A 234 -11.97 -9.30 -2.62
N PRO A 235 -11.14 -10.33 -2.84
CA PRO A 235 -9.70 -10.17 -2.95
C PRO A 235 -9.27 -9.27 -4.12
N GLN A 236 -10.07 -9.18 -5.19
CA GLN A 236 -9.71 -8.38 -6.37
C GLN A 236 -9.62 -6.88 -6.08
N GLN A 237 -10.43 -6.39 -5.14
CA GLN A 237 -10.42 -4.98 -4.73
C GLN A 237 -9.14 -4.60 -3.99
N PHE A 238 -8.47 -5.57 -3.36
CA PHE A 238 -7.30 -5.35 -2.51
C PHE A 238 -5.98 -5.76 -3.15
N LYS A 239 -6.00 -6.44 -4.31
CA LYS A 239 -4.80 -6.70 -5.14
C LYS A 239 -4.11 -5.43 -5.63
N ARG A 240 -4.84 -4.31 -5.71
CA ARG A 240 -4.36 -3.03 -6.26
C ARG A 240 -3.54 -2.17 -5.28
N SER A 241 -3.47 -2.53 -4.00
CA SER A 241 -2.89 -1.68 -2.95
C SER A 241 -1.47 -2.08 -2.50
N GLY A 242 -0.81 -2.99 -3.23
CA GLY A 242 0.59 -3.36 -2.97
C GLY A 242 1.53 -2.18 -3.16
N HIS A 243 1.93 -1.53 -2.07
CA HIS A 243 2.94 -0.48 -2.10
C HIS A 243 4.28 -1.08 -2.55
N SER A 244 4.85 -0.51 -3.60
CA SER A 244 6.26 -0.61 -3.95
C SER A 244 7.13 -0.14 -2.78
N ASN A 245 7.67 -1.06 -2.01
CA ASN A 245 8.66 -0.75 -0.98
C ASN A 245 9.98 -0.39 -1.66
N GLN A 246 10.53 0.77 -1.31
CA GLN A 246 11.86 1.20 -1.68
C GLN A 246 12.88 0.43 -0.83
N HIS A 247 13.15 -0.82 -1.21
CA HIS A 247 14.38 -1.50 -0.86
C HIS A 247 15.01 -2.03 -2.14
N ALA A 248 16.25 -1.65 -2.38
CA ALA A 248 17.07 -2.12 -3.48
C ALA A 248 17.36 -3.61 -3.32
N HIS A 249 16.42 -4.44 -3.76
CA HIS A 249 16.66 -5.81 -4.18
C HIS A 249 16.44 -5.86 -5.69
N VAL A 250 17.32 -6.56 -6.40
CA VAL A 250 17.22 -6.80 -7.84
C VAL A 250 15.96 -7.64 -8.08
N VAL A 251 14.85 -6.98 -8.37
CA VAL A 251 13.61 -7.63 -8.80
C VAL A 251 13.73 -7.86 -10.30
N GLU A 252 13.50 -9.08 -10.77
CA GLU A 252 13.18 -9.29 -12.19
C GLU A 252 12.02 -8.35 -12.55
N GLU A 253 12.27 -7.38 -13.43
CA GLU A 253 11.32 -6.31 -13.75
C GLU A 253 10.09 -6.91 -14.46
N THR A 254 9.02 -7.18 -13.71
CA THR A 254 7.72 -7.56 -14.28
C THR A 254 6.97 -6.29 -14.74
N PHE A 255 6.51 -6.29 -15.99
CA PHE A 255 5.78 -5.15 -16.59
C PHE A 255 4.26 -5.28 -16.49
N ASP A 256 3.76 -6.13 -15.60
CA ASP A 256 2.33 -6.53 -15.49
C ASP A 256 1.35 -5.36 -15.27
N ASN A 257 1.85 -4.17 -14.90
CA ASN A 257 1.06 -2.96 -14.67
C ASN A 257 1.37 -1.82 -15.65
N CYS A 258 2.07 -2.09 -16.76
CA CYS A 258 2.32 -1.11 -17.81
C CYS A 258 1.20 -1.12 -18.86
N GLU A 259 0.85 0.05 -19.38
CA GLU A 259 -0.10 0.17 -20.47
C GLU A 259 0.52 -0.33 -21.78
N PRO A 260 -0.23 -1.09 -22.61
CA PRO A 260 0.27 -1.60 -23.89
C PRO A 260 0.57 -0.45 -24.86
N PHE A 261 1.53 -0.67 -25.77
CA PHE A 261 1.75 0.26 -26.88
C PHE A 261 0.60 0.13 -27.88
N LYS A 262 -0.05 1.25 -28.21
CA LYS A 262 -1.21 1.28 -29.11
C LYS A 262 -0.83 1.89 -30.46
N ILE A 263 -1.16 1.22 -31.56
CA ILE A 263 -0.95 1.80 -32.90
C ILE A 263 -2.12 1.50 -33.83
N VAL A 264 -2.67 2.54 -34.45
CA VAL A 264 -3.75 2.41 -35.42
C VAL A 264 -3.20 1.91 -36.76
N CYS A 265 -3.90 1.00 -37.42
CA CYS A 265 -3.51 0.53 -38.74
C CYS A 265 -3.61 1.67 -39.77
N PRO A 266 -2.53 2.01 -40.51
CA PRO A 266 -2.51 3.15 -41.44
C PRO A 266 -3.34 2.90 -42.71
N HIS A 267 -3.77 1.66 -42.96
CA HIS A 267 -4.64 1.35 -44.10
C HIS A 267 -6.06 1.82 -43.82
N ALA A 268 -6.53 2.78 -44.64
CA ALA A 268 -7.84 3.41 -44.53
C ALA A 268 -9.02 2.43 -44.45
N GLU A 269 -8.90 1.26 -45.07
CA GLU A 269 -9.93 0.21 -45.04
C GLU A 269 -9.96 -0.61 -43.74
N CYS A 270 -8.90 -0.55 -42.92
CA CYS A 270 -8.77 -1.35 -41.70
C CYS A 270 -9.08 -0.54 -40.45
N GLY A 271 -8.35 0.56 -40.23
CA GLY A 271 -8.49 1.44 -39.06
C GLY A 271 -8.35 0.77 -37.69
N PHE A 272 -7.83 -0.46 -37.62
CA PHE A 272 -7.78 -1.24 -36.38
C PHE A 272 -6.69 -0.76 -35.43
N GLU A 273 -7.03 -0.52 -34.17
CA GLU A 273 -6.08 -0.23 -33.08
C GLU A 273 -5.41 -1.54 -32.62
N ASN A 274 -4.09 -1.62 -32.77
CA ASN A 274 -3.29 -2.78 -32.37
C ASN A 274 -2.74 -2.50 -30.98
N GLU A 275 -3.04 -3.37 -30.02
CA GLU A 275 -2.45 -3.33 -28.69
C GLU A 275 -1.25 -4.29 -28.63
N ILE A 276 -0.08 -3.74 -28.31
CA ILE A 276 1.19 -4.46 -28.33
C ILE A 276 1.74 -4.53 -26.91
N THR A 277 1.80 -5.75 -26.38
CA THR A 277 2.31 -6.04 -25.03
C THR A 277 3.66 -6.73 -25.03
N SER A 278 4.06 -7.31 -26.15
CA SER A 278 5.32 -8.06 -26.31
C SER A 278 5.97 -7.76 -27.65
N LEU A 279 7.30 -7.83 -27.70
CA LEU A 279 8.08 -7.62 -28.93
C LEU A 279 7.70 -8.61 -30.04
N VAL A 280 7.46 -9.87 -29.67
CA VAL A 280 7.07 -10.95 -30.59
C VAL A 280 5.68 -11.47 -30.26
N ARG A 281 4.97 -11.91 -31.28
CA ARG A 281 3.69 -12.60 -31.20
C ARG A 281 3.69 -13.84 -32.09
N THR A 282 2.81 -14.78 -31.80
CA THR A 282 2.63 -15.98 -32.63
C THR A 282 1.48 -15.74 -33.60
N GLU A 283 1.75 -15.90 -34.90
CA GLU A 283 0.74 -15.83 -35.95
C GLU A 283 0.80 -17.11 -36.78
N LYS A 284 -0.27 -17.91 -36.80
CA LYS A 284 -0.37 -19.19 -37.55
C LYS A 284 0.79 -20.18 -37.27
N GLY A 285 1.27 -20.24 -36.02
CA GLY A 285 2.35 -21.14 -35.61
C GLY A 285 3.76 -20.64 -35.96
N GLN A 286 3.90 -19.44 -36.52
CA GLN A 286 5.19 -18.77 -36.75
C GLN A 286 5.34 -17.55 -35.84
N TRP A 287 6.55 -17.29 -35.38
CA TRP A 287 6.88 -16.08 -34.63
C TRP A 287 6.99 -14.90 -35.58
N ARG A 288 6.41 -13.76 -35.19
CA ARG A 288 6.53 -12.48 -35.90
C ARG A 288 6.68 -11.33 -34.92
N LEU A 289 7.24 -10.23 -35.40
CA LEU A 289 7.30 -9.01 -34.60
C LEU A 289 5.93 -8.38 -34.47
N SER A 290 5.59 -7.95 -33.25
CA SER A 290 4.27 -7.40 -32.97
C SER A 290 4.02 -6.04 -33.65
N ILE A 291 5.07 -5.31 -34.00
CA ILE A 291 5.00 -3.99 -34.67
C ILE A 291 5.09 -4.08 -36.20
N GLU A 292 5.32 -5.27 -36.78
CA GLU A 292 5.56 -5.41 -38.23
C GLU A 292 4.27 -5.35 -39.05
N SER A 293 3.20 -5.99 -38.56
CA SER A 293 1.94 -6.08 -39.29
C SER A 293 0.73 -5.99 -38.38
N CYS A 294 -0.39 -5.55 -38.95
CA CYS A 294 -1.64 -5.34 -38.23
C CYS A 294 -2.24 -6.69 -37.81
N GLN A 295 -2.67 -6.79 -36.56
CA GLN A 295 -3.27 -7.99 -35.96
C GLN A 295 -4.60 -8.39 -36.64
N LYS A 296 -5.30 -7.45 -37.31
CA LYS A 296 -6.57 -7.71 -38.00
C LYS A 296 -6.40 -8.03 -39.47
N CYS A 297 -5.70 -7.19 -40.23
CA CYS A 297 -5.62 -7.33 -41.70
C CYS A 297 -4.30 -7.94 -42.20
N ALA A 298 -3.35 -8.24 -41.31
CA ALA A 298 -2.02 -8.80 -41.60
C ALA A 298 -1.18 -7.95 -42.59
N ARG A 299 -1.62 -6.73 -42.94
CA ARG A 299 -0.85 -5.78 -43.75
C ARG A 299 0.18 -5.07 -42.88
N SER A 300 1.25 -4.57 -43.52
CA SER A 300 2.36 -3.90 -42.84
C SER A 300 1.89 -2.68 -42.03
N LEU A 301 2.33 -2.58 -40.77
CA LEU A 301 2.18 -1.35 -39.97
C LEU A 301 3.29 -0.35 -40.26
N SER A 302 4.43 -0.84 -40.76
CA SER A 302 5.62 -0.06 -41.11
C SER A 302 5.55 0.47 -42.55
N PHE A 303 4.55 1.32 -42.83
CA PHE A 303 4.47 2.03 -44.11
C PHE A 303 5.63 3.04 -44.26
N SER A 304 6.05 3.66 -43.16
CA SER A 304 7.31 4.39 -42.96
C SER A 304 7.78 4.24 -41.50
N PRO A 305 9.10 4.22 -41.23
CA PRO A 305 9.62 4.23 -39.85
C PRO A 305 9.08 5.39 -39.01
N ASP A 306 8.91 6.55 -39.64
CA ASP A 306 8.41 7.77 -39.00
C ASP A 306 7.02 7.62 -38.38
N TYR A 307 6.15 6.77 -38.95
CA TYR A 307 4.80 6.58 -38.42
C TYR A 307 4.83 5.88 -37.06
N ILE A 308 5.65 4.83 -36.94
CA ILE A 308 5.82 4.08 -35.70
C ILE A 308 6.54 4.94 -34.67
N THR A 309 7.63 5.61 -35.08
CA THR A 309 8.35 6.58 -34.25
C THR A 309 7.41 7.62 -33.63
N LYS A 310 6.61 8.28 -34.47
CA LYS A 310 5.67 9.31 -34.01
C LYS A 310 4.62 8.74 -33.04
N ALA A 311 4.11 7.54 -33.29
CA ALA A 311 3.15 6.89 -32.38
C ALA A 311 3.77 6.57 -31.01
N PHE A 312 5.06 6.22 -30.96
CA PHE A 312 5.81 6.04 -29.72
C PHE A 312 6.03 7.36 -28.99
N GLU A 313 6.48 8.40 -29.71
CA GLU A 313 6.68 9.74 -29.15
C GLU A 313 5.39 10.29 -28.54
N GLU A 314 4.27 10.22 -29.27
CA GLU A 314 2.97 10.73 -28.79
C GLU A 314 2.51 10.05 -27.49
N GLN A 315 2.73 8.73 -27.34
CA GLN A 315 2.38 8.00 -26.13
C GLN A 315 3.35 8.25 -24.97
N LEU A 316 4.66 8.33 -25.25
CA LEU A 316 5.65 8.70 -24.22
C LEU A 316 5.38 10.11 -23.67
N ASP A 317 5.12 11.07 -24.57
CA ASP A 317 4.68 12.43 -24.21
C ASP A 317 3.39 12.41 -23.39
N ALA A 318 2.44 11.52 -23.70
CA ALA A 318 1.21 11.39 -22.94
C ALA A 318 1.47 10.91 -21.51
N PHE A 319 2.37 9.94 -21.30
CA PHE A 319 2.76 9.49 -19.96
C PHE A 319 3.52 10.56 -19.18
N GLU A 320 4.36 11.35 -19.83
CA GLU A 320 5.03 12.49 -19.19
C GLU A 320 4.04 13.58 -18.79
N LYS A 321 3.07 13.90 -19.66
CA LYS A 321 1.96 14.81 -19.35
C LYS A 321 1.11 14.28 -18.20
N LEU A 322 0.80 12.98 -18.18
CA LEU A 322 0.08 12.34 -17.10
C LEU A 322 0.85 12.46 -15.78
N TYR A 323 2.16 12.19 -15.79
CA TYR A 323 3.02 12.37 -14.63
C TYR A 323 3.02 13.82 -14.14
N ASN A 324 3.19 14.78 -15.05
CA ASN A 324 3.24 16.20 -14.69
C ASN A 324 1.90 16.70 -14.13
N ALA A 325 0.78 16.25 -14.68
CA ALA A 325 -0.56 16.56 -14.20
C ALA A 325 -1.02 15.72 -12.99
N ALA A 326 -0.24 14.71 -12.58
CA ALA A 326 -0.65 13.82 -11.51
C ALA A 326 -0.72 14.54 -10.17
N LYS A 327 -1.95 14.58 -9.63
CA LYS A 327 -2.25 15.05 -8.28
C LYS A 327 -1.54 14.23 -7.21
N TYR A 328 -1.46 14.82 -6.03
CA TYR A 328 -1.03 14.14 -4.82
C TYR A 328 -2.24 13.73 -4.00
N LYS A 329 -2.18 12.56 -3.36
CA LYS A 329 -3.19 12.06 -2.43
C LYS A 329 -2.53 11.76 -1.08
N CYS A 330 -3.17 12.19 0.00
CA CYS A 330 -2.72 11.89 1.35
C CYS A 330 -2.88 10.40 1.66
N ASP A 331 -1.86 9.77 2.24
CA ASP A 331 -1.89 8.37 2.65
C ASP A 331 -2.72 8.08 3.91
N VAL A 332 -3.16 9.12 4.63
CA VAL A 332 -3.96 8.97 5.86
C VAL A 332 -5.39 9.46 5.68
N CYS A 333 -5.59 10.69 5.17
CA CYS A 333 -6.92 11.31 5.09
C CYS A 333 -7.46 11.44 3.67
N GLU A 334 -6.77 10.86 2.68
CA GLU A 334 -7.18 10.85 1.27
C GLU A 334 -7.35 12.22 0.60
N THR A 335 -7.02 13.33 1.28
CA THR A 335 -7.06 14.67 0.72
C THR A 335 -6.19 14.74 -0.53
N GLU A 336 -6.75 15.26 -1.62
CA GLU A 336 -6.01 15.53 -2.86
C GLU A 336 -5.38 16.92 -2.82
N GLY A 337 -4.23 17.09 -3.46
CA GLY A 337 -3.56 18.38 -3.60
C GLY A 337 -2.74 18.46 -4.89
N GLU A 338 -2.60 19.68 -5.40
CA GLU A 338 -1.81 20.02 -6.59
C GLU A 338 -0.64 20.93 -6.18
N ASP A 339 0.44 20.90 -6.96
CA ASP A 339 1.60 21.82 -6.83
C ASP A 339 2.17 21.99 -5.41
N LEU A 340 2.30 20.87 -4.69
CA LEU A 340 2.81 20.87 -3.32
C LEU A 340 4.34 20.89 -3.27
N LYS A 341 4.89 21.76 -2.43
CA LYS A 341 6.35 21.87 -2.26
C LYS A 341 6.88 20.83 -1.25
N PRO A 342 7.91 20.05 -1.63
CA PRO A 342 8.58 19.15 -0.70
C PRO A 342 9.40 19.91 0.34
N MET A 343 9.53 19.32 1.52
CA MET A 343 10.47 19.76 2.55
C MET A 343 11.91 19.38 2.17
N GLY A 344 12.89 19.84 2.96
CA GLY A 344 14.32 19.58 2.69
C GLY A 344 14.73 18.10 2.68
N ASP A 345 13.91 17.20 3.23
CA ASP A 345 14.07 15.74 3.19
C ASP A 345 13.31 15.06 2.04
N GLY A 346 12.65 15.84 1.18
CA GLY A 346 11.84 15.35 0.06
C GLY A 346 10.40 14.96 0.43
N THR A 347 10.02 15.01 1.70
CA THR A 347 8.67 14.66 2.16
C THR A 347 7.68 15.80 1.89
N ILE A 348 6.48 15.48 1.42
CA ILE A 348 5.37 16.44 1.30
C ILE A 348 4.35 16.13 2.38
N LEU A 349 4.19 17.04 3.35
CA LEU A 349 3.20 16.89 4.41
C LEU A 349 1.79 17.19 3.88
N CYS A 350 0.80 16.53 4.45
CA CYS A 350 -0.59 16.79 4.13
C CYS A 350 -0.96 18.25 4.51
N PRO A 351 -1.51 19.04 3.57
CA PRO A 351 -1.94 20.40 3.87
C PRO A 351 -3.19 20.45 4.76
N ASN A 352 -3.86 19.32 4.94
CA ASN A 352 -5.02 19.21 5.81
C ASN A 352 -4.57 19.28 7.28
N LEU A 353 -4.90 20.39 7.96
CA LEU A 353 -4.57 20.65 9.37
C LEU A 353 -5.17 19.63 10.35
N ASP A 354 -6.18 18.87 9.92
CA ASP A 354 -6.80 17.79 10.69
C ASP A 354 -6.09 16.44 10.50
N CYS A 355 -5.10 16.38 9.61
CA CYS A 355 -4.23 15.23 9.41
C CYS A 355 -2.95 15.39 10.24
N ASN A 356 -2.78 14.55 11.27
CA ASN A 356 -1.67 14.69 12.22
C ASN A 356 -0.31 14.21 11.69
N ASP A 357 -0.28 13.31 10.69
CA ASP A 357 0.96 12.69 10.17
C ASP A 357 0.83 12.22 8.71
N GLY A 358 -0.11 12.79 7.95
CA GLY A 358 -0.33 12.38 6.57
C GLY A 358 0.79 12.86 5.66
N THR A 359 1.27 11.99 4.78
CA THR A 359 2.18 12.35 3.70
C THR A 359 1.46 12.30 2.36
N MET A 360 1.68 13.33 1.56
CA MET A 360 1.11 13.45 0.23
C MET A 360 1.94 12.64 -0.74
N ARG A 361 1.32 11.66 -1.39
CA ARG A 361 1.95 10.80 -2.39
C ARG A 361 1.39 11.12 -3.76
N ARG A 362 2.26 11.26 -4.75
CA ARG A 362 1.82 11.47 -6.13
C ARG A 362 1.06 10.23 -6.60
N MET A 363 -0.11 10.43 -7.20
CA MET A 363 -0.96 9.34 -7.67
C MET A 363 -0.29 8.56 -8.82
N TYR A 364 0.47 9.25 -9.66
CA TYR A 364 1.37 8.65 -10.65
C TYR A 364 2.82 8.95 -10.27
N THR A 365 3.56 7.90 -9.93
CA THR A 365 4.89 8.01 -9.34
C THR A 365 6.00 8.05 -10.40
N PRO A 366 7.18 8.61 -10.07
CA PRO A 366 8.34 8.55 -10.96
C PRO A 366 8.72 7.10 -11.33
N ALA A 367 8.54 6.15 -10.40
CA ALA A 367 8.81 4.74 -10.64
C ALA A 367 7.83 4.12 -11.64
N GLN A 368 6.55 4.51 -11.62
CA GLN A 368 5.57 4.06 -12.62
C GLN A 368 5.90 4.61 -14.01
N LEU A 369 6.22 5.92 -14.12
CA LEU A 369 6.67 6.51 -15.38
C LEU A 369 7.92 5.79 -15.91
N TYR A 370 8.92 5.58 -15.05
CA TYR A 370 10.16 4.89 -15.43
C TYR A 370 9.90 3.46 -15.93
N ARG A 371 9.03 2.70 -15.24
CA ARG A 371 8.62 1.35 -15.66
C ARG A 371 7.91 1.38 -17.01
N GLN A 372 7.01 2.34 -17.25
CA GLN A 372 6.31 2.50 -18.53
C GLN A 372 7.29 2.83 -19.67
N GLN A 373 8.23 3.74 -19.44
CA GLN A 373 9.28 4.07 -20.41
C GLN A 373 10.20 2.87 -20.69
N ARG A 374 10.59 2.11 -19.66
CA ARG A 374 11.34 0.87 -19.82
C ARG A 374 10.57 -0.20 -20.57
N PHE A 375 9.28 -0.34 -20.32
CA PHE A 375 8.42 -1.28 -21.03
C PHE A 375 8.43 -0.98 -22.53
N PHE A 376 8.28 0.29 -22.91
CA PHE A 376 8.35 0.72 -24.31
C PHE A 376 9.74 0.50 -24.89
N ARG A 377 10.80 0.80 -24.13
CA ARG A 377 12.19 0.53 -24.53
C ARG A 377 12.42 -0.95 -24.81
N GLN A 378 11.84 -1.87 -24.03
CA GLN A 378 12.00 -3.31 -24.29
C GLN A 378 11.35 -3.77 -25.60
N MET A 379 10.35 -3.05 -26.12
CA MET A 379 9.72 -3.34 -27.41
C MET A 379 10.58 -2.94 -28.61
N VAL A 380 11.66 -2.19 -28.38
CA VAL A 380 12.58 -1.72 -29.43
C VAL A 380 14.02 -2.10 -29.15
N ASP A 381 14.33 -2.58 -27.95
CA ASP A 381 15.66 -3.03 -27.52
C ASP A 381 16.01 -4.41 -28.11
N ARG A 382 16.72 -4.38 -29.24
CA ARG A 382 17.21 -5.57 -29.95
C ARG A 382 18.22 -6.39 -29.15
N ASP A 383 19.18 -5.74 -28.49
CA ASP A 383 20.27 -6.45 -27.84
C ASP A 383 19.80 -7.13 -26.56
N GLY A 384 18.86 -6.52 -25.83
CA GLY A 384 18.13 -7.21 -24.76
C GLY A 384 17.15 -8.26 -25.28
N ALA A 385 16.59 -8.12 -26.48
CA ALA A 385 15.74 -9.16 -27.07
C ALA A 385 16.54 -10.44 -27.39
N LYS A 386 17.79 -10.32 -27.87
CA LYS A 386 18.66 -11.48 -28.17
C LYS A 386 18.92 -12.36 -26.94
N THR A 387 18.99 -11.77 -25.76
CA THR A 387 19.21 -12.48 -24.49
C THR A 387 17.91 -12.99 -23.86
N ARG A 388 16.77 -12.33 -24.10
CA ARG A 388 15.44 -12.71 -23.56
C ARG A 388 14.67 -13.74 -24.40
N LEU A 389 14.92 -13.80 -25.71
CA LEU A 389 14.17 -14.62 -26.65
C LEU A 389 14.87 -15.94 -26.99
N THR A 390 14.07 -16.97 -27.27
CA THR A 390 14.56 -18.27 -27.73
C THR A 390 15.17 -18.17 -29.14
N ALA A 391 16.03 -19.14 -29.52
CA ALA A 391 16.67 -19.15 -30.84
C ALA A 391 15.67 -19.06 -32.02
N ALA A 392 14.47 -19.64 -31.88
CA ALA A 392 13.40 -19.58 -32.88
C ALA A 392 12.75 -18.19 -33.00
N GLN A 393 12.66 -17.44 -31.89
CA GLN A 393 12.13 -16.08 -31.85
C GLN A 393 13.15 -15.04 -32.35
N ASN A 394 14.45 -15.28 -32.09
CA ASN A 394 15.54 -14.42 -32.56
C ASN A 394 15.67 -14.38 -34.09
N GLY A 395 15.26 -15.44 -34.80
CA GLY A 395 15.23 -15.47 -36.26
C GLY A 395 14.38 -14.35 -36.88
N CYS A 396 13.32 -13.90 -36.21
CA CYS A 396 12.38 -12.89 -36.69
C CYS A 396 12.93 -11.45 -36.64
N ILE A 397 14.05 -11.21 -35.94
CA ILE A 397 14.63 -9.86 -35.72
C ILE A 397 15.68 -9.52 -36.80
N THR A 398 15.87 -10.38 -37.81
CA THR A 398 16.98 -10.31 -38.78
C THR A 398 16.66 -9.55 -40.08
N ALA A 399 15.46 -8.99 -40.25
CA ALA A 399 15.08 -8.25 -41.44
C ALA A 399 15.76 -6.85 -41.50
N SER A 400 16.39 -6.52 -42.63
CA SER A 400 17.23 -5.33 -42.82
C SER A 400 16.50 -3.98 -42.70
N SER A 401 15.19 -3.94 -42.92
CA SER A 401 14.35 -2.73 -42.77
C SER A 401 14.05 -2.34 -41.33
N LEU A 402 14.18 -3.30 -40.39
CA LEU A 402 13.95 -3.12 -38.96
C LEU A 402 15.19 -2.62 -38.21
N GLN A 403 16.37 -2.83 -38.78
CA GLN A 403 17.65 -2.32 -38.26
C GLN A 403 17.60 -0.80 -38.14
N THR A 404 17.15 -0.11 -39.18
CA THR A 404 17.06 1.36 -39.23
C THR A 404 16.01 1.90 -38.27
N LEU A 405 14.85 1.25 -38.22
CA LEU A 405 13.73 1.65 -37.36
C LEU A 405 14.07 1.51 -35.87
N ILE A 406 14.73 0.43 -35.48
CA ILE A 406 15.20 0.20 -34.11
C ILE A 406 16.33 1.16 -33.74
N ASP A 407 17.31 1.36 -34.63
CA ASP A 407 18.46 2.22 -34.37
C ASP A 407 18.05 3.71 -34.24
N ASP A 408 17.05 4.17 -35.00
CA ASP A 408 16.49 5.52 -34.89
C ASP A 408 15.67 5.68 -33.59
N MET A 409 14.83 4.70 -33.24
CA MET A 409 14.06 4.69 -31.99
C MET A 409 14.94 4.65 -30.73
N PHE A 410 16.08 3.95 -30.77
CA PHE A 410 17.02 3.88 -29.65
C PHE A 410 17.74 5.22 -29.39
N ARG A 411 17.89 6.07 -30.41
CA ARG A 411 18.50 7.41 -30.28
C ARG A 411 17.57 8.45 -29.64
N MET A 412 16.26 8.17 -29.61
CA MET A 412 15.24 9.10 -29.11
C MET A 412 14.86 8.86 -27.64
N LEU A 413 15.24 7.72 -27.06
CA LEU A 413 15.01 7.41 -25.65
C LEU A 413 16.25 7.83 -24.82
N PRO A 414 16.10 8.69 -23.78
CA PRO A 414 17.22 9.10 -22.94
C PRO A 414 17.87 7.96 -22.13
#